data_AF-A0A2N2Y193-F1
#
_entry.id   AF-A0A2N2Y193-F1
#
_cell.length_a   1.000
_cell.length_b   1.000
_cell.length_c   1.000
_cell.angle_alpha   90.00
_cell.angle_beta   90.00
_cell.angle_gamma   90.00
#
_symmetry.space_group_name_H-M   'P 1'
#
loop_
_entity.id
_entity.type
_entity.pdbx_description
1 polymer ?
#
loop_
_entity_poly.entity_id
_entity_poly.type
_entity_poly.pdbx_seq_one_letter_code
_entity_poly.pdbx_strand_id
1 'polypeptide(L)'
;MKVFFAFLLLSSLLSPGIAQTESFTHRIIDTNGVSNIIFASEKISVGMEDLVNLKTTFINGEAIWGRAYFPQSFGLYKACHEDDFCLDLYIDDYFVQRVIQEHPESDWGQMQVWLNNTNGDYFPLFIPTLEQAGAGSHKVTIIIGLNRFQGTKDVAFSGGDVEKEMLFTLQPICKGTIQIITD
;
A
#
# COMPACT_ATOMS: atom_id res chain seq x y z
N MET A 1 2.23 50.63 51.22
CA MET A 1 2.40 49.16 51.26
C MET A 1 2.08 48.64 49.86
N LYS A 2 3.08 48.31 49.04
CA LYS A 2 2.90 47.84 47.65
C LYS A 2 3.15 46.33 47.63
N VAL A 3 2.12 45.56 47.30
CA VAL A 3 2.17 44.11 47.17
C VAL A 3 2.68 43.78 45.77
N PHE A 4 3.79 43.06 45.68
CA PHE A 4 4.32 42.52 44.42
C PHE A 4 3.62 41.19 44.12
N PHE A 5 2.92 41.12 43.00
CA PHE A 5 2.42 39.87 42.43
C PHE A 5 3.51 39.27 41.54
N ALA A 6 4.10 38.15 41.96
CA ALA A 6 5.00 37.35 41.14
C ALA A 6 4.16 36.44 40.24
N PHE A 7 4.18 36.71 38.94
CA PHE A 7 3.57 35.87 37.90
C PHE A 7 4.52 34.71 37.59
N LEU A 8 4.18 33.50 38.02
CA LEU A 8 4.94 32.29 37.71
C LEU A 8 4.52 31.79 36.32
N LEU A 9 5.35 32.06 35.30
CA LEU A 9 5.20 31.50 33.95
C LEU A 9 5.64 30.03 33.97
N LEU A 10 4.66 29.12 34.06
CA LEU A 10 4.89 27.69 33.87
C LEU A 10 5.07 27.43 32.37
N SER A 11 6.33 27.36 31.93
CA SER A 11 6.67 26.96 30.56
C SER A 11 6.53 25.44 30.46
N SER A 12 5.46 24.98 29.82
CA SER A 12 5.32 23.59 29.40
C SER A 12 6.39 23.26 28.37
N LEU A 13 7.43 22.56 28.82
CA LEU A 13 8.41 21.90 27.95
C LEU A 13 7.66 20.85 27.11
N LEU A 14 7.30 21.21 25.88
CA LEU A 14 6.98 20.25 24.83
C LEU A 14 8.24 19.42 24.60
N SER A 15 8.29 18.24 25.22
CA SER A 15 9.29 17.24 24.88
C SER A 15 9.07 16.91 23.40
N PRO A 16 10.04 17.14 22.50
CA PRO A 16 9.92 16.64 21.14
C PRO A 16 9.78 15.13 21.24
N GLY A 17 8.59 14.63 20.91
CA GLY A 17 8.30 13.21 20.90
C GLY A 17 9.38 12.53 20.08
N ILE A 18 10.20 11.72 20.75
CA ILE A 18 11.11 10.80 20.08
C ILE A 18 10.19 9.90 19.27
N ALA A 19 10.14 10.11 17.95
CA ALA A 19 9.50 9.19 17.03
C ALA A 19 10.10 7.82 17.33
N GLN A 20 9.32 6.95 17.96
CA GLN A 20 9.72 5.57 18.18
C GLN A 20 9.98 5.01 16.79
N THR A 21 11.26 4.75 16.51
CA THR A 21 11.64 4.03 15.30
C THR A 21 11.16 2.61 15.53
N GLU A 22 9.93 2.31 15.08
CA GLU A 22 9.46 0.93 15.03
C GLU A 22 10.45 0.15 14.15
N SER A 23 11.16 -0.78 14.78
CA SER A 23 12.09 -1.65 14.08
C SER A 23 11.29 -2.74 13.37
N PHE A 24 10.99 -2.52 12.09
CA PHE A 24 10.36 -3.53 11.23
C PHE A 24 11.41 -4.56 10.79
N THR A 25 11.55 -5.66 11.53
CA THR A 25 12.49 -6.75 11.24
C THR A 25 12.28 -7.38 9.85
N HIS A 26 11.04 -7.37 9.36
CA HIS A 26 10.65 -7.95 8.06
C HIS A 26 10.64 -6.95 6.90
N ARG A 27 10.97 -5.67 7.14
CA ARG A 27 11.01 -4.66 6.09
C ARG A 27 12.30 -4.77 5.29
N ILE A 28 12.13 -5.00 3.99
CA ILE A 28 13.20 -5.07 2.99
C ILE A 28 12.90 -4.03 1.93
N ILE A 29 13.85 -3.13 1.67
CA ILE A 29 13.74 -2.07 0.67
C ILE A 29 14.70 -2.40 -0.48
N ASP A 30 14.20 -2.41 -1.71
CA ASP A 30 14.99 -2.66 -2.91
C ASP A 30 15.84 -1.44 -3.33
N THR A 31 16.63 -1.60 -4.39
CA THR A 31 17.48 -0.52 -4.92
C THR A 31 16.70 0.65 -5.51
N ASN A 32 15.42 0.49 -5.79
CA ASN A 32 14.53 1.53 -6.31
C ASN A 32 13.77 2.25 -5.18
N GLY A 33 14.00 1.87 -3.92
CA GLY A 33 13.26 2.41 -2.78
C GLY A 33 11.87 1.81 -2.61
N VAL A 34 11.58 0.67 -3.25
CA VAL A 34 10.31 -0.07 -3.12
C VAL A 34 10.47 -1.15 -2.05
N SER A 35 9.54 -1.19 -1.11
CA SER A 35 9.58 -2.13 0.00
C SER A 35 8.75 -3.39 -0.28
N ASN A 36 8.89 -4.41 0.56
CA ASN A 36 8.20 -5.69 0.40
C ASN A 36 6.78 -5.70 0.99
N ILE A 37 6.02 -6.71 0.54
CA ILE A 37 4.80 -7.21 1.19
C ILE A 37 5.07 -8.66 1.57
N ILE A 38 4.81 -9.02 2.83
CA ILE A 38 4.83 -10.41 3.29
C ILE A 38 3.41 -10.96 3.32
N PHE A 39 3.25 -12.28 3.20
CA PHE A 39 1.93 -12.91 3.11
C PHE A 39 1.80 -14.09 4.05
N ALA A 40 0.57 -14.38 4.49
CA ALA A 40 0.23 -15.52 5.34
C ALA A 40 -1.21 -15.97 5.09
N SER A 41 -1.53 -17.18 5.57
CA SER A 41 -2.89 -17.74 5.60
C SER A 41 -3.67 -17.34 6.86
N GLU A 42 -3.22 -16.28 7.56
CA GLU A 42 -3.92 -15.66 8.67
C GLU A 42 -3.59 -14.16 8.73
N LYS A 43 -4.42 -13.38 9.45
CA LYS A 43 -4.20 -11.94 9.60
C LYS A 43 -2.89 -11.68 10.35
N ILE A 44 -2.01 -10.88 9.74
CA ILE A 44 -0.69 -10.54 10.27
C ILE A 44 -0.79 -9.27 11.12
N SER A 45 -0.89 -9.38 12.44
CA SER A 45 -0.93 -8.19 13.31
C SER A 45 0.43 -7.46 13.32
N VAL A 46 0.39 -6.15 13.59
CA VAL A 46 1.59 -5.31 13.72
C VAL A 46 2.52 -5.86 14.80
N GLY A 47 3.79 -6.11 14.46
CA GLY A 47 4.81 -6.59 15.41
C GLY A 47 4.65 -8.08 15.80
N MET A 48 3.74 -8.81 15.14
CA MET A 48 3.46 -10.21 15.41
C MET A 48 3.80 -11.11 14.22
N GLU A 49 4.65 -10.62 13.30
CA GLU A 49 4.99 -11.31 12.07
C GLU A 49 5.78 -12.59 12.32
N ASP A 50 6.55 -12.65 13.40
CA ASP A 50 7.28 -13.85 13.84
C ASP A 50 6.37 -14.94 14.42
N LEU A 51 5.09 -14.63 14.70
CA LEU A 51 4.12 -15.57 15.26
C LEU A 51 3.23 -16.23 14.21
N VAL A 52 3.30 -15.78 12.95
CA VAL A 52 2.48 -16.31 11.85
C VAL A 52 3.36 -17.10 10.88
N ASN A 53 2.76 -18.09 10.21
CA ASN A 53 3.47 -18.83 9.16
C ASN A 53 3.47 -18.05 7.84
N LEU A 54 4.55 -17.34 7.56
CA LEU A 54 4.72 -16.60 6.32
C LEU A 54 4.84 -17.55 5.12
N LYS A 55 4.12 -17.25 4.04
CA LYS A 55 4.04 -18.06 2.82
C LYS A 55 4.28 -17.21 1.58
N THR A 56 4.87 -17.84 0.57
CA THR A 56 5.00 -17.28 -0.80
C THR A 56 4.24 -18.09 -1.83
N THR A 57 3.65 -19.22 -1.44
CA THR A 57 2.85 -20.10 -2.30
C THR A 57 1.55 -20.46 -1.58
N PHE A 58 0.45 -20.39 -2.32
CA PHE A 58 -0.90 -20.66 -1.83
C PHE A 58 -1.62 -21.60 -2.78
N ILE A 59 -2.67 -22.25 -2.29
CA ILE A 59 -3.61 -23.02 -3.08
C ILE A 59 -4.86 -22.16 -3.30
N ASN A 60 -5.48 -22.27 -4.48
CA ASN A 60 -6.71 -21.56 -4.76
C ASN A 60 -7.78 -21.84 -3.69
N GLY A 61 -8.48 -20.80 -3.24
CA GLY A 61 -9.43 -20.88 -2.14
C GLY A 61 -8.82 -20.76 -0.73
N GLU A 62 -7.48 -20.78 -0.57
CA GLU A 62 -6.89 -20.40 0.71
C GLU A 62 -7.13 -18.92 1.00
N ALA A 63 -7.28 -18.59 2.29
CA ALA A 63 -7.27 -17.20 2.71
C ALA A 63 -5.86 -16.62 2.58
N ILE A 64 -5.78 -15.37 2.10
CA ILE A 64 -4.51 -14.69 1.83
C ILE A 64 -4.58 -13.27 2.40
N TRP A 65 -3.76 -13.05 3.42
CA TRP A 65 -3.48 -11.74 3.99
C TRP A 65 -2.07 -11.31 3.62
N GLY A 66 -1.89 -10.01 3.40
CA GLY A 66 -0.57 -9.39 3.23
C GLY A 66 -0.30 -8.32 4.29
N ARG A 67 0.96 -8.11 4.64
CA ARG A 67 1.43 -6.97 5.42
C ARG A 67 2.45 -6.22 4.57
N ALA A 68 2.07 -5.02 4.15
CA ALA A 68 2.93 -4.17 3.33
C ALA A 68 3.70 -3.22 4.23
N TYR A 69 5.02 -3.14 4.05
CA TYR A 69 5.87 -2.21 4.79
C TYR A 69 6.18 -1.00 3.93
N PHE A 70 5.97 0.20 4.43
CA PHE A 70 6.38 1.40 3.73
C PHE A 70 7.88 1.67 3.98
N PRO A 71 8.65 2.05 2.94
CA PRO A 71 10.04 2.48 3.07
C PRO A 71 10.25 3.59 4.12
N GLN A 72 9.25 4.46 4.28
CA GLN A 72 9.20 5.57 5.22
C GLN A 72 7.74 5.81 5.64
N SER A 73 7.50 6.58 6.71
CA SER A 73 6.14 6.96 7.10
C SER A 73 5.39 7.63 5.96
N PHE A 74 4.10 7.33 5.80
CA PHE A 74 3.33 7.71 4.62
C PHE A 74 3.32 9.22 4.34
N GLY A 75 3.26 10.06 5.38
CA GLY A 75 3.28 11.52 5.26
C GLY A 75 4.53 12.09 4.59
N LEU A 76 5.65 11.34 4.58
CA LEU A 76 6.89 11.75 3.92
C LEU A 76 6.84 11.61 2.40
N TYR A 77 5.84 10.93 1.84
CA TYR A 77 5.62 10.89 0.39
C TYR A 77 5.06 12.21 -0.17
N LYS A 78 4.53 13.11 0.67
CA LYS A 78 3.98 14.41 0.23
C LYS A 78 2.99 14.24 -0.94
N ALA A 79 2.00 13.36 -0.78
CA ALA A 79 0.90 13.25 -1.73
C ALA A 79 0.16 14.60 -1.84
N CYS A 80 -0.11 15.06 -3.05
CA CYS A 80 -0.99 16.21 -3.27
C CYS A 80 -2.46 15.74 -3.37
N HIS A 81 -3.40 16.68 -3.43
CA HIS A 81 -4.83 16.35 -3.42
C HIS A 81 -5.31 15.62 -4.67
N GLU A 82 -4.56 15.71 -5.77
CA GLU A 82 -4.82 14.98 -7.02
C GLU A 82 -4.16 13.59 -7.05
N ASP A 83 -3.32 13.26 -6.07
CA ASP A 83 -2.68 11.95 -6.01
C ASP A 83 -3.60 10.93 -5.33
N ASP A 84 -3.78 9.78 -5.98
CA ASP A 84 -4.51 8.67 -5.37
C ASP A 84 -3.57 7.66 -4.72
N PHE A 85 -3.93 7.19 -3.52
CA PHE A 85 -3.34 5.99 -2.96
C PHE A 85 -4.03 4.76 -3.56
N CYS A 86 -3.26 3.82 -4.10
CA CYS A 86 -3.84 2.71 -4.86
C CYS A 86 -3.07 1.40 -4.69
N LEU A 87 -3.78 0.31 -4.99
CA LEU A 87 -3.22 -1.02 -5.10
C LEU A 87 -3.52 -1.57 -6.49
N ASP A 88 -2.49 -2.04 -7.18
CA ASP A 88 -2.60 -2.73 -8.46
C ASP A 88 -2.38 -4.22 -8.26
N LEU A 89 -3.24 -5.01 -8.89
CA LEU A 89 -3.15 -6.46 -8.98
C LEU A 89 -2.71 -6.88 -10.39
N TYR A 90 -1.76 -7.79 -10.44
CA TYR A 90 -1.30 -8.47 -11.65
C TYR A 90 -1.36 -9.98 -11.46
N ILE A 91 -1.77 -10.70 -12.49
CA ILE A 91 -1.71 -12.17 -12.58
C ILE A 91 -0.91 -12.51 -13.84
N ASP A 92 0.15 -13.29 -13.69
CA ASP A 92 1.06 -13.67 -14.78
C ASP A 92 1.58 -12.46 -15.58
N ASP A 93 1.94 -11.39 -14.87
CA ASP A 93 2.39 -10.09 -15.41
C ASP A 93 1.32 -9.29 -16.18
N TYR A 94 0.08 -9.77 -16.26
CA TYR A 94 -1.04 -9.01 -16.81
C TYR A 94 -1.73 -8.19 -15.73
N PHE A 95 -1.92 -6.89 -15.99
CA PHE A 95 -2.69 -6.02 -15.12
C PHE A 95 -4.16 -6.47 -15.07
N VAL A 96 -4.67 -6.67 -13.86
CA VAL A 96 -6.04 -7.14 -13.62
C VAL A 96 -6.92 -5.99 -13.14
N GLN A 97 -6.51 -5.32 -12.07
CA GLN A 97 -7.34 -4.33 -11.39
C GLN A 97 -6.49 -3.31 -10.65
N ARG A 98 -6.92 -2.05 -10.67
CA ARG A 98 -6.51 -1.02 -9.73
C ARG A 98 -7.63 -0.76 -8.74
N VAL A 99 -7.28 -0.64 -7.48
CA VAL A 99 -8.18 -0.25 -6.40
C VAL A 99 -7.66 1.06 -5.81
N ILE A 100 -8.49 2.11 -5.86
CA ILE A 100 -8.22 3.36 -5.15
C ILE A 100 -8.64 3.17 -3.68
N GLN A 101 -7.80 3.61 -2.76
CA GLN A 101 -8.04 3.52 -1.32
C GLN A 101 -7.95 4.90 -0.68
N GLU A 102 -8.56 5.02 0.49
CA GLU A 102 -8.33 6.17 1.35
C GLU A 102 -6.83 6.28 1.68
N HIS A 103 -6.35 7.51 1.80
CA HIS A 103 -4.95 7.75 2.15
C HIS A 103 -4.67 7.21 3.56
N PRO A 104 -3.59 6.42 3.75
CA PRO A 104 -3.08 6.08 5.06
C PRO A 104 -2.82 7.32 5.93
N GLU A 105 -2.90 7.16 7.25
CA GLU A 105 -2.51 8.22 8.16
C GLU A 105 -1.01 8.54 7.99
N SER A 106 -0.64 9.79 8.24
CA SER A 106 0.69 10.31 7.90
C SER A 106 1.85 9.58 8.61
N ASP A 107 1.60 8.99 9.77
CA ASP A 107 2.58 8.27 10.57
C ASP A 107 2.66 6.77 10.24
N TRP A 108 1.71 6.23 9.47
CA TRP A 108 1.71 4.81 9.11
C TRP A 108 3.00 4.41 8.41
N GLY A 109 3.67 3.39 8.96
CA GLY A 109 4.84 2.74 8.35
C GLY A 109 4.52 1.41 7.67
N GLN A 110 3.27 0.95 7.74
CA GLN A 110 2.83 -0.33 7.21
C GLN A 110 1.30 -0.39 7.09
N MET A 111 0.78 -1.32 6.28
CA MET A 111 -0.66 -1.55 6.14
C MET A 111 -1.01 -3.02 5.95
N GLN A 112 -2.24 -3.38 6.31
CA GLN A 112 -2.80 -4.70 6.05
C GLN A 112 -3.36 -4.75 4.62
N VAL A 113 -3.13 -5.85 3.94
CA VAL A 113 -3.69 -6.18 2.63
C VAL A 113 -4.60 -7.39 2.79
N TRP A 114 -5.81 -7.29 2.25
CA TRP A 114 -6.84 -8.32 2.24
C TRP A 114 -7.00 -8.80 0.80
N LEU A 115 -6.43 -9.97 0.45
CA LEU A 115 -6.35 -10.42 -0.94
C LEU A 115 -7.47 -11.41 -1.29
N ASN A 116 -7.65 -12.46 -0.49
CA ASN A 116 -8.62 -13.52 -0.78
C ASN A 116 -9.18 -14.17 0.47
N ASN A 117 -10.49 -14.45 0.47
CA ASN A 117 -11.22 -15.14 1.53
C ASN A 117 -10.99 -14.52 2.92
N THR A 118 -10.90 -13.19 3.00
CA THR A 118 -10.64 -12.46 4.25
C THR A 118 -11.85 -11.74 4.85
N ASN A 119 -13.03 -11.87 4.24
CA ASN A 119 -14.26 -11.12 4.56
C ASN A 119 -14.13 -9.60 4.37
N GLY A 120 -13.39 -9.18 3.34
CA GLY A 120 -13.17 -7.77 2.99
C GLY A 120 -12.11 -7.59 1.92
N ASP A 121 -12.06 -8.52 0.96
CA ASP A 121 -10.99 -8.57 -0.04
C ASP A 121 -10.98 -7.31 -0.90
N TYR A 122 -9.79 -6.76 -1.14
CA TYR A 122 -9.64 -5.54 -1.93
C TYR A 122 -9.95 -5.74 -3.42
N PHE A 123 -9.71 -6.95 -3.94
CA PHE A 123 -9.69 -7.21 -5.38
C PHE A 123 -10.84 -8.14 -5.81
N PRO A 124 -12.05 -7.62 -6.10
CA PRO A 124 -13.18 -8.44 -6.54
C PRO A 124 -12.91 -9.19 -7.86
N LEU A 125 -12.00 -8.71 -8.70
CA LEU A 125 -11.65 -9.39 -9.96
C LEU A 125 -10.60 -10.49 -9.79
N PHE A 126 -10.07 -10.70 -8.58
CA PHE A 126 -8.98 -11.65 -8.36
C PHE A 126 -9.37 -13.08 -8.70
N ILE A 127 -10.39 -13.62 -8.02
CA ILE A 127 -10.84 -15.00 -8.23
C ILE A 127 -11.37 -15.23 -9.66
N PRO A 128 -12.26 -14.39 -10.22
CA PRO A 128 -12.73 -14.59 -11.60
C PRO A 128 -11.60 -14.60 -12.63
N THR A 129 -10.56 -13.79 -12.44
CA THR A 129 -9.42 -13.75 -13.38
C THR A 129 -8.52 -14.96 -13.20
N LEU A 130 -8.30 -15.40 -11.96
CA LEU A 130 -7.51 -16.59 -11.66
C LEU A 130 -8.19 -17.86 -12.22
N GLU A 131 -9.51 -18.00 -12.09
CA GLU A 131 -10.27 -19.11 -12.67
C GLU A 131 -10.22 -19.12 -14.21
N GLN A 132 -10.25 -17.94 -14.84
CA GLN A 132 -10.10 -17.81 -16.29
C GLN A 132 -8.71 -18.18 -16.79
N ALA A 133 -7.67 -18.00 -15.97
CA ALA A 133 -6.30 -18.39 -16.29
C ALA A 133 -6.12 -19.92 -16.36
N GLY A 134 -7.04 -20.68 -15.75
CA GLY A 134 -7.08 -22.14 -15.80
C GLY A 134 -6.34 -22.81 -14.65
N ALA A 135 -6.14 -24.13 -14.78
CA ALA A 135 -5.36 -24.92 -13.82
C ALA A 135 -3.85 -24.72 -14.05
N GLY A 136 -3.08 -24.60 -12.98
CA GLY A 136 -1.64 -24.36 -13.06
C GLY A 136 -1.08 -23.59 -11.87
N SER A 137 0.14 -23.06 -12.05
CA SER A 137 0.79 -22.16 -11.10
C SER A 137 0.79 -20.76 -11.67
N HIS A 138 0.13 -19.84 -10.99
CA HIS A 138 -0.03 -18.46 -11.40
C HIS A 138 0.73 -17.50 -10.50
N LYS A 139 1.47 -16.58 -11.09
CA LYS A 139 2.22 -15.55 -10.39
C LYS A 139 1.30 -14.37 -10.10
N VAL A 140 1.01 -14.13 -8.83
CA VAL A 140 0.20 -12.99 -8.40
C VAL A 140 1.11 -11.91 -7.84
N THR A 141 1.02 -10.71 -8.37
CA THR A 141 1.79 -9.54 -7.90
C THR A 141 0.87 -8.42 -7.48
N ILE A 142 1.14 -7.86 -6.31
CA ILE A 142 0.47 -6.67 -5.80
C ILE A 142 1.49 -5.55 -5.74
N ILE A 143 1.12 -4.38 -6.26
CA ILE A 143 1.88 -3.15 -6.13
C ILE A 143 1.03 -2.15 -5.38
N ILE A 144 1.55 -1.62 -4.28
CA ILE A 144 0.94 -0.50 -3.56
C ILE A 144 1.71 0.74 -3.92
N GLY A 145 1.02 1.83 -4.28
CA GLY A 145 1.69 3.04 -4.71
C GLY A 145 0.81 4.28 -4.71
N LEU A 146 1.43 5.38 -5.12
CA LEU A 146 0.76 6.64 -5.36
C LEU A 146 0.59 6.83 -6.86
N ASN A 147 -0.63 7.01 -7.32
CA ASN A 147 -0.92 7.37 -8.69
C ASN A 147 -0.71 8.89 -8.85
N ARG A 148 0.51 9.28 -9.21
CA ARG A 148 0.95 10.68 -9.20
C ARG A 148 0.43 11.45 -10.39
N PHE A 149 -0.20 12.59 -10.17
CA PHE A 149 -0.51 13.51 -11.26
C PHE A 149 0.78 14.06 -11.88
N GLN A 150 0.89 13.98 -13.21
CA GLN A 150 2.04 14.44 -13.99
C GLN A 150 1.71 15.65 -14.89
N GLY A 151 0.45 16.08 -14.93
CA GLY A 151 -0.01 17.17 -15.78
C GLY A 151 -1.15 16.74 -16.70
N THR A 152 -1.37 17.51 -17.76
CA THR A 152 -2.38 17.22 -18.78
C THR A 152 -1.75 17.17 -20.16
N LYS A 153 -2.28 16.34 -21.05
CA LYS A 153 -1.97 16.38 -22.49
C LYS A 153 -3.23 16.72 -23.28
N ASP A 154 -3.03 17.37 -24.41
CA ASP A 154 -4.09 17.64 -25.38
C ASP A 154 -4.29 16.41 -26.28
N VAL A 155 -5.53 15.95 -26.40
CA VAL A 155 -5.93 14.83 -27.26
C VAL A 155 -6.84 15.37 -28.35
N ALA A 156 -6.38 15.27 -29.59
CA ALA A 156 -7.14 15.70 -30.75
C ALA A 156 -8.02 14.56 -31.29
N PHE A 157 -9.29 14.86 -31.52
CA PHE A 157 -10.26 13.93 -32.12
C PHE A 157 -10.42 14.19 -33.61
N SER A 158 -10.97 13.21 -34.33
CA SER A 158 -11.14 13.26 -35.80
C SER A 158 -12.03 14.42 -36.29
N GLY A 159 -12.78 15.09 -35.41
CA GLY A 159 -13.57 16.29 -35.70
C GLY A 159 -12.85 17.63 -35.51
N GLY A 160 -11.58 17.64 -35.08
CA GLY A 160 -10.83 18.87 -34.78
C GLY A 160 -10.99 19.38 -33.34
N ASP A 161 -11.82 18.73 -32.53
CA ASP A 161 -11.92 19.00 -31.09
C ASP A 161 -10.65 18.56 -30.35
N VAL A 162 -10.29 19.31 -29.32
CA VAL A 162 -9.16 19.02 -28.44
C VAL A 162 -9.66 18.93 -27.00
N GLU A 163 -9.45 17.79 -26.36
CA GLU A 163 -9.73 17.59 -24.94
C GLU A 163 -8.43 17.47 -24.13
N LYS A 164 -8.48 17.91 -22.87
CA LYS A 164 -7.37 17.73 -21.93
C LYS A 164 -7.52 16.41 -21.20
N GLU A 165 -6.60 15.49 -21.44
CA GLU A 165 -6.49 14.23 -20.70
C GLU A 165 -5.50 14.41 -19.53
N MET A 166 -5.92 14.03 -18.32
CA MET A 166 -5.03 14.01 -17.16
C MET A 166 -4.05 12.85 -17.25
N LEU A 167 -2.78 13.14 -16.97
CA LEU A 167 -1.70 12.16 -16.99
C LEU A 167 -1.35 11.76 -15.57
N PHE A 168 -1.32 10.46 -15.33
CA PHE A 168 -0.90 9.90 -14.05
C PHE A 168 0.24 8.89 -14.24
N THR A 169 1.09 8.74 -13.23
CA THR A 169 2.13 7.73 -13.19
C THR A 169 2.15 7.07 -11.83
N LEU A 170 2.09 5.74 -11.81
CA LEU A 170 2.23 4.99 -10.56
C LEU A 170 3.66 5.12 -10.04
N GLN A 171 3.80 5.66 -8.83
CA GLN A 171 5.01 5.59 -8.02
C GLN A 171 4.86 4.41 -7.04
N PRO A 172 5.53 3.28 -7.26
CA PRO A 172 5.46 2.14 -6.35
C PRO A 172 6.05 2.48 -4.98
N ILE A 173 5.39 2.03 -3.92
CA ILE A 173 5.81 2.14 -2.53
C ILE A 173 6.15 0.74 -1.99
N CYS A 174 5.26 -0.22 -2.22
CA CYS A 174 5.46 -1.63 -1.89
C CYS A 174 5.20 -2.52 -3.09
N LYS A 175 5.88 -3.67 -3.12
CA LYS A 175 5.61 -4.74 -4.05
C LYS A 175 5.69 -6.10 -3.35
N GLY A 176 4.74 -6.97 -3.64
CA GLY A 176 4.74 -8.35 -3.19
C GLY A 176 4.35 -9.29 -4.31
N THR A 177 5.00 -10.46 -4.36
CA THR A 177 4.68 -11.50 -5.33
C THR A 177 4.53 -12.84 -4.61
N ILE A 178 3.46 -13.56 -4.95
CA ILE A 178 3.17 -14.92 -4.48
C ILE A 178 2.87 -15.82 -5.67
N GLN A 179 2.91 -17.13 -5.45
CA GLN A 179 2.41 -18.14 -6.38
C GLN A 179 1.08 -18.68 -5.88
N ILE A 180 0.13 -18.91 -6.79
CA ILE A 180 -1.11 -19.61 -6.49
C ILE A 180 -1.26 -20.82 -7.39
N ILE A 181 -1.53 -21.96 -6.77
CA ILE A 181 -1.77 -23.23 -7.46
C ILE A 181 -3.28 -23.41 -7.61
N THR A 182 -3.74 -23.59 -8.85
CA THR A 182 -5.12 -23.88 -9.22
C THR A 182 -5.20 -25.32 -9.75
N ASP A 183 -6.19 -26.08 -9.28
CA ASP A 183 -6.47 -27.47 -9.68
C ASP A 183 -7.54 -27.55 -10.79
#